data_AF-A0A9E0W062-F1
#
_entry.id   AF-A0A9E0W062-F1
#
_cell.length_a   1.000
_cell.length_b   1.000
_cell.length_c   1.000
_cell.angle_alpha   90.00
_cell.angle_beta   90.00
_cell.angle_gamma   90.00
#
_symmetry.space_group_name_H-M   'P 1'
#
loop_
_entity.id
_entity.type
_entity.pdbx_description
1 polymer ?
#
loop_
_entity_poly.entity_id
_entity_poly.type
_entity_poly.pdbx_seq_one_letter_code
_entity_poly.pdbx_strand_id
1 'polypeptide(L)'
;MEMLQRLWLKFWDSLSGIKLMGPIGIVIGLYLLVSLVLGIWWSQEPDPFEVQPVVIQTAEGIEKPVIGSATVSTLIKITDTLLQKPGGYLSNDRTPPGVWLDNIPNWEFGVLVQTRDMSRAMRKDFSRSQSQSTEDVDLKVAEPLMHFDNNSWLLPSSEGEYKKGLKYLRAYEVRLTDPQQQNAQFYARADNLRGWLADVSTRLGSLSQRLSASVGQKRVNTDLAGESDARQSTSNSAELEVKTGWM
;
A
#
# COMPACT_ATOMS: atom_id res chain seq x y z
N MET A 1 27.23 49.51 -0.70
CA MET A 1 26.69 48.54 -1.68
C MET A 1 27.78 47.80 -2.45
N GLU A 2 28.89 48.45 -2.85
CA GLU A 2 30.00 47.76 -3.55
C GLU A 2 30.68 46.63 -2.77
N MET A 3 30.84 46.73 -1.45
CA MET A 3 31.56 45.73 -0.65
C MET A 3 30.83 44.38 -0.58
N LEU A 4 29.49 44.40 -0.53
CA LEU A 4 28.65 43.20 -0.56
C LEU A 4 28.65 42.54 -1.95
N GLN A 5 28.65 43.33 -3.02
CA GLN A 5 28.79 42.80 -4.38
C GLN A 5 30.16 42.17 -4.62
N ARG A 6 31.25 42.75 -4.09
CA ARG A 6 32.59 42.17 -4.19
C ARG A 6 32.73 40.87 -3.38
N LEU A 7 32.09 40.79 -2.21
CA LEU A 7 32.06 39.56 -1.41
C LEU A 7 31.22 38.46 -2.09
N TRP A 8 30.08 38.83 -2.69
CA TRP A 8 29.23 37.94 -3.47
C TRP A 8 29.94 37.38 -4.70
N LEU A 9 30.63 38.23 -5.46
CA LEU A 9 31.41 37.83 -6.64
C LEU A 9 32.62 36.98 -6.26
N LYS A 10 33.36 37.33 -5.19
CA LYS A 10 34.48 36.50 -4.70
C LYS A 10 34.03 35.14 -4.18
N PHE A 11 32.83 35.04 -3.59
CA PHE A 11 32.25 33.76 -3.18
C PHE A 11 31.94 32.88 -4.41
N TRP A 12 31.35 33.46 -5.46
CA TRP A 12 31.12 32.77 -6.73
C TRP A 12 32.41 32.41 -7.49
N ASP A 13 33.42 33.29 -7.48
CA ASP A 13 34.73 33.03 -8.09
C ASP A 13 35.54 31.98 -7.31
N SER A 14 35.38 31.93 -5.99
CA SER A 14 35.96 30.87 -5.16
C SER A 14 35.27 29.52 -5.39
N LEU A 15 33.99 29.53 -5.75
CA LEU A 15 33.25 28.32 -6.15
C LEU A 15 33.64 27.88 -7.57
N SER A 16 33.77 28.81 -8.51
CA SER A 16 34.11 28.52 -9.91
C SER A 16 35.60 28.16 -10.12
N GLY A 17 36.49 28.61 -9.23
CA GLY A 17 37.93 28.31 -9.25
C GLY A 17 38.30 26.90 -8.78
N ILE A 18 37.36 26.14 -8.23
CA ILE A 18 37.58 24.75 -7.82
C ILE A 18 37.50 23.87 -9.08
N LYS A 19 38.65 23.40 -9.60
CA LYS A 19 38.77 22.43 -10.72
C LYS A 19 37.96 21.12 -10.52
N LEU A 20 37.37 20.91 -9.35
CA LEU A 20 36.43 19.81 -9.03
C LEU A 20 34.97 20.06 -9.46
N MET A 21 34.56 21.30 -9.78
CA MET A 21 33.16 21.60 -10.17
C MET A 21 32.75 20.90 -11.49
N GLY A 22 33.65 20.83 -12.46
CA GLY A 22 33.43 20.11 -13.73
C GLY A 22 33.13 18.62 -13.53
N PRO A 23 34.01 17.84 -12.88
CA PRO A 23 33.76 16.41 -12.66
C PRO A 23 32.58 16.13 -11.74
N ILE A 24 32.33 16.95 -10.70
CA ILE A 24 31.14 16.81 -9.85
C ILE A 24 29.85 17.02 -10.66
N GLY A 25 29.82 18.04 -11.52
CA GLY A 25 28.68 18.30 -12.41
C GLY A 25 28.42 17.14 -13.38
N ILE A 26 29.48 16.52 -13.91
CA ILE A 26 29.36 15.34 -14.76
C ILE A 26 28.79 14.15 -13.98
N VAL A 27 29.27 13.89 -12.76
CA VAL A 27 28.75 12.79 -11.92
C VAL A 27 27.28 13.00 -11.58
N ILE A 28 26.90 14.22 -11.19
CA ILE A 28 25.49 14.55 -10.91
C ILE A 28 24.66 14.40 -12.18
N GLY A 29 25.13 14.91 -13.32
CA GLY A 29 24.44 14.78 -14.61
C GLY A 29 24.22 13.32 -15.00
N LEU A 30 25.24 12.47 -14.86
CA LEU A 30 25.14 11.03 -15.10
C LEU A 30 24.16 10.35 -14.12
N TYR A 31 24.22 10.70 -12.84
CA TYR A 31 23.28 10.18 -11.83
C TYR A 31 21.83 10.53 -12.16
N LEU A 32 21.56 11.78 -12.54
CA LEU A 32 20.20 12.22 -12.91
C LEU A 32 19.74 11.53 -14.20
N LEU A 33 20.63 11.33 -15.17
CA LEU A 33 20.32 10.61 -16.41
C LEU A 33 19.99 9.14 -16.15
N VAL A 34 20.78 8.46 -15.30
CA VAL A 34 20.49 7.08 -14.87
C VAL A 34 19.17 7.03 -14.09
N SER A 35 18.95 7.99 -13.20
CA SER A 35 17.69 8.10 -12.43
C SER A 35 16.51 8.27 -13.36
N LEU A 36 16.62 9.06 -14.43
CA LEU A 36 15.53 9.24 -15.39
C LEU A 36 15.20 7.94 -16.13
N VAL A 37 16.21 7.19 -16.58
CA VAL A 37 16.00 5.87 -17.22
C VAL A 37 15.38 4.87 -16.23
N LEU A 38 15.89 4.80 -15.00
CA LEU A 38 15.32 3.94 -13.96
C LEU A 38 13.90 4.36 -13.60
N GLY A 39 13.61 5.66 -13.52
CA GLY A 39 12.28 6.17 -13.21
C GLY A 39 11.25 5.76 -14.26
N ILE A 40 11.60 5.79 -15.55
CA ILE A 40 10.73 5.29 -16.63
C ILE A 40 10.45 3.80 -16.46
N TRP A 41 11.46 3.01 -16.10
CA TRP A 41 11.30 1.57 -15.90
C TRP A 41 10.52 1.24 -14.63
N TRP A 42 10.77 1.95 -13.53
CA TRP A 42 10.07 1.78 -12.24
C TRP A 42 8.63 2.28 -12.28
N SER A 43 8.28 3.15 -13.24
CA SER A 43 6.92 3.67 -13.43
C SER A 43 5.95 2.65 -14.03
N GLN A 44 6.41 1.45 -14.39
CA GLN A 44 5.58 0.42 -14.99
C GLN A 44 4.75 -0.30 -13.93
N GLU A 45 3.42 -0.27 -14.09
CA GLU A 45 2.50 -1.03 -13.24
C GLU A 45 2.66 -2.53 -13.51
N PRO A 46 2.68 -3.38 -12.47
CA PRO A 46 2.69 -4.83 -12.65
C PRO A 46 1.47 -5.34 -13.43
N ASP A 47 1.68 -6.34 -14.28
CA ASP A 47 0.60 -6.95 -15.06
C ASP A 47 -0.46 -7.63 -14.16
N PRO A 48 -1.73 -7.60 -14.58
CA PRO A 48 -2.76 -8.39 -13.92
C PRO A 48 -2.43 -9.88 -14.02
N PHE A 49 -2.78 -10.64 -12.99
CA PHE A 49 -2.54 -12.08 -12.94
C PHE A 49 -3.84 -12.87 -12.75
N GLU A 50 -3.87 -14.09 -13.28
CA GLU A 50 -4.97 -15.02 -13.07
C GLU A 50 -4.82 -15.75 -11.72
N VAL A 51 -5.93 -15.92 -11.00
CA VAL A 51 -5.93 -16.56 -9.68
C VAL A 51 -5.75 -18.08 -9.79
N GLN A 52 -6.29 -18.74 -10.82
CA GLN A 52 -6.25 -20.20 -10.95
C GLN A 52 -4.82 -20.77 -10.98
N PRO A 53 -3.88 -20.25 -11.81
CA PRO A 53 -2.50 -20.73 -11.81
C PRO A 53 -1.78 -20.52 -10.47
N VAL A 54 -2.08 -19.43 -9.75
CA VAL A 54 -1.47 -19.13 -8.44
C VAL A 54 -1.84 -20.19 -7.40
N VAL A 55 -3.11 -20.63 -7.38
CA VAL A 55 -3.58 -21.68 -6.47
C VAL A 55 -2.96 -23.03 -6.81
N ILE A 56 -2.79 -23.34 -8.10
CA ILE A 56 -2.20 -24.61 -8.55
C ILE A 56 -0.71 -24.69 -8.16
N GLN A 57 0.05 -23.61 -8.32
CA GLN A 57 1.46 -23.57 -7.92
C GLN A 57 1.64 -23.78 -6.41
N THR A 58 0.78 -23.17 -5.58
CA THR A 58 0.79 -23.40 -4.13
C THR A 58 0.37 -24.83 -3.77
N ALA A 59 -0.48 -25.44 -4.59
CA ALA A 59 -1.01 -26.79 -4.37
C ALA A 59 -0.16 -27.92 -4.98
N GLU A 60 1.06 -27.65 -5.51
CA GLU A 60 1.93 -28.73 -6.01
C GLU A 60 2.19 -29.76 -4.90
N GLY A 61 1.56 -30.94 -5.02
CA GLY A 61 1.58 -32.03 -4.02
C GLY A 61 0.26 -32.26 -3.27
N ILE A 62 -0.77 -31.42 -3.47
CA ILE A 62 -2.09 -31.50 -2.84
C ILE A 62 -3.15 -31.74 -3.93
N GLU A 63 -3.79 -32.92 -3.90
CA GLU A 63 -4.73 -33.36 -4.96
C GLU A 63 -5.96 -32.46 -5.15
N LYS A 64 -6.32 -31.62 -4.16
CA LYS A 64 -7.51 -30.74 -4.22
C LYS A 64 -7.26 -29.40 -3.53
N PRO A 65 -7.65 -28.26 -4.14
CA PRO A 65 -7.52 -26.96 -3.52
C PRO A 65 -8.40 -26.88 -2.25
N VAL A 66 -7.79 -26.48 -1.13
CA VAL A 66 -8.47 -26.32 0.17
C VAL A 66 -9.30 -25.04 0.16
N ILE A 67 -10.42 -25.03 0.88
CA ILE A 67 -11.27 -23.85 1.03
C ILE A 67 -10.44 -22.69 1.59
N GLY A 68 -10.55 -21.52 0.95
CA GLY A 68 -9.80 -20.32 1.34
C GLY A 68 -8.42 -20.19 0.71
N SER A 69 -7.82 -21.27 0.19
CA SER A 69 -6.49 -21.23 -0.47
C SER A 69 -6.40 -20.12 -1.51
N ALA A 70 -7.38 -20.02 -2.42
CA ALA A 70 -7.45 -18.96 -3.41
C ALA A 70 -7.33 -17.54 -2.83
N THR A 71 -8.03 -17.25 -1.73
CA THR A 71 -7.97 -15.95 -1.07
C THR A 71 -6.60 -15.68 -0.45
N VAL A 72 -6.03 -16.68 0.23
CA VAL A 72 -4.74 -16.57 0.91
C VAL A 72 -3.60 -16.43 -0.11
N SER A 73 -3.55 -17.29 -1.12
CA SER A 73 -2.52 -17.27 -2.16
C SER A 73 -2.58 -15.98 -2.97
N THR A 74 -3.80 -15.48 -3.25
CA THR A 74 -3.97 -14.19 -3.93
C THR A 74 -3.46 -13.03 -3.07
N LEU A 75 -3.77 -13.01 -1.77
CA LEU A 75 -3.25 -12.00 -0.86
C LEU A 75 -1.71 -12.02 -0.80
N ILE A 76 -1.13 -13.21 -0.65
CA ILE A 76 0.33 -13.41 -0.66
C ILE A 76 0.92 -12.91 -1.97
N LYS A 77 0.33 -13.27 -3.11
CA LYS A 77 0.80 -12.83 -4.43
C LYS A 77 0.73 -11.32 -4.59
N ILE A 78 -0.36 -10.68 -4.18
CA ILE A 78 -0.52 -9.23 -4.24
C ILE A 78 0.55 -8.53 -3.37
N THR A 79 0.74 -8.99 -2.13
CA THR A 79 1.76 -8.44 -1.24
C THR A 79 3.18 -8.68 -1.77
N ASP A 80 3.44 -9.85 -2.35
CA ASP A 80 4.73 -10.16 -2.96
C ASP A 80 5.01 -9.28 -4.18
N THR A 81 4.02 -9.09 -5.07
CA THR A 81 4.11 -8.17 -6.20
C THR A 81 4.33 -6.72 -5.76
N LEU A 82 3.66 -6.26 -4.70
CA LEU A 82 3.86 -4.92 -4.12
C LEU A 82 5.34 -4.68 -3.75
N LEU A 83 6.00 -5.70 -3.18
CA LEU A 83 7.38 -5.63 -2.71
C LEU A 83 8.41 -5.90 -3.81
N GLN A 84 8.08 -6.73 -4.80
CA GLN A 84 9.04 -7.22 -5.81
C GLN A 84 8.94 -6.55 -7.17
N LYS A 85 7.96 -5.65 -7.40
CA LYS A 85 7.86 -4.89 -8.65
C LYS A 85 9.14 -4.11 -8.96
N PRO A 86 9.35 -3.66 -10.22
CA PRO A 86 10.50 -2.85 -10.59
C PRO A 86 10.70 -1.65 -9.64
N GLY A 87 11.91 -1.54 -9.08
CA GLY A 87 12.25 -0.50 -8.09
C GLY A 87 11.97 -0.89 -6.63
N GLY A 88 11.32 -2.02 -6.36
CA GLY A 88 10.95 -2.41 -4.99
C GLY A 88 9.86 -1.51 -4.45
N TYR A 89 9.80 -1.32 -3.14
CA TYR A 89 8.80 -0.46 -2.50
C TYR A 89 9.28 1.00 -2.44
N LEU A 90 8.63 1.89 -3.18
CA LEU A 90 9.10 3.24 -3.48
C LEU A 90 8.47 4.32 -2.58
N SER A 91 7.32 4.05 -1.95
CA SER A 91 6.58 5.01 -1.12
C SER A 91 7.38 5.64 0.03
N ASN A 92 8.44 4.98 0.49
CA ASN A 92 9.31 5.46 1.57
C ASN A 92 10.69 5.93 1.08
N ASP A 93 10.90 6.02 -0.24
CA ASP A 93 12.16 6.47 -0.83
C ASP A 93 12.45 7.95 -0.55
N ARG A 94 13.74 8.28 -0.45
CA ARG A 94 14.23 9.64 -0.14
C ARG A 94 15.13 10.22 -1.22
N THR A 95 15.41 9.46 -2.28
CA THR A 95 16.28 9.87 -3.38
C THR A 95 15.63 9.60 -4.74
N PRO A 96 16.01 10.34 -5.79
CA PRO A 96 15.61 10.00 -7.15
C PRO A 96 16.03 8.57 -7.54
N PRO A 97 15.25 7.89 -8.40
CA PRO A 97 14.03 8.38 -9.04
C PRO A 97 12.76 8.28 -8.20
N GLY A 98 12.74 7.53 -7.09
CA GLY A 98 11.51 7.27 -6.31
C GLY A 98 10.74 8.53 -5.91
N VAL A 99 11.44 9.59 -5.50
CA VAL A 99 10.84 10.88 -5.09
C VAL A 99 10.15 11.63 -6.24
N TRP A 100 10.49 11.32 -7.50
CA TRP A 100 9.89 11.96 -8.67
C TRP A 100 8.68 11.20 -9.22
N LEU A 101 8.49 9.96 -8.80
CA LEU A 101 7.41 9.11 -9.28
C LEU A 101 6.17 9.34 -8.42
N ASP A 102 5.04 9.61 -9.06
CA ASP A 102 3.76 9.86 -8.39
C ASP A 102 2.80 8.68 -8.55
N ASN A 103 2.66 8.14 -9.76
CA ASN A 103 1.67 7.14 -10.08
C ASN A 103 1.91 5.82 -9.35
N ILE A 104 3.15 5.31 -9.36
CA ILE A 104 3.48 4.04 -8.73
C ILE A 104 3.36 4.09 -7.20
N PRO A 105 3.86 5.10 -6.48
CA PRO A 105 3.60 5.20 -5.04
C PRO A 105 2.10 5.31 -4.68
N ASN A 106 1.29 5.97 -5.51
CA ASN A 106 -0.17 5.99 -5.31
C ASN A 106 -0.81 4.61 -5.56
N TRP A 107 -0.35 3.89 -6.58
CA TRP A 107 -0.74 2.50 -6.83
C TRP A 107 -0.36 1.59 -5.64
N GLU A 108 0.86 1.73 -5.11
CA GLU A 108 1.35 0.98 -3.95
C GLU A 108 0.44 1.17 -2.75
N PHE A 109 0.03 2.42 -2.49
CA PHE A 109 -0.88 2.73 -1.40
C PHE A 109 -2.24 2.04 -1.57
N GLY A 110 -2.78 2.00 -2.79
CA GLY A 110 -4.02 1.27 -3.09
C GLY A 110 -3.90 -0.22 -2.79
N VAL A 111 -2.83 -0.85 -3.27
CA VAL A 111 -2.53 -2.27 -3.05
C VAL A 111 -2.30 -2.58 -1.56
N LEU A 112 -1.62 -1.70 -0.85
CA LEU A 112 -1.37 -1.83 0.58
C LEU A 112 -2.66 -1.73 1.39
N VAL A 113 -3.56 -0.80 1.05
CA VAL A 113 -4.88 -0.71 1.70
C VAL A 113 -5.67 -1.99 1.50
N GLN A 114 -5.72 -2.53 0.28
CA GLN A 114 -6.37 -3.82 0.01
C GLN A 114 -5.75 -4.96 0.83
N THR A 115 -4.42 -5.00 0.95
CA THR A 115 -3.68 -5.99 1.75
C THR A 115 -4.03 -5.87 3.23
N ARG A 116 -4.09 -4.65 3.75
CA ARG A 116 -4.46 -4.32 5.14
C ARG A 116 -5.89 -4.73 5.48
N ASP A 117 -6.83 -4.50 4.58
CA ASP A 117 -8.23 -4.84 4.80
C ASP A 117 -8.45 -6.35 4.75
N MET A 118 -7.88 -7.02 3.74
CA MET A 118 -7.99 -8.47 3.62
C MET A 118 -7.30 -9.18 4.78
N SER A 119 -6.10 -8.76 5.20
CA SER A 119 -5.42 -9.36 6.36
C SER A 119 -6.23 -9.18 7.66
N ARG A 120 -6.88 -8.03 7.84
CA ARG A 120 -7.83 -7.80 8.95
C ARG A 120 -9.04 -8.72 8.88
N ALA A 121 -9.70 -8.81 7.72
CA ALA A 121 -10.85 -9.69 7.53
C ALA A 121 -10.47 -11.16 7.76
N MET A 122 -9.27 -11.57 7.32
CA MET A 122 -8.74 -12.91 7.55
C MET A 122 -8.56 -13.21 9.03
N ARG A 123 -7.90 -12.32 9.77
CA ARG A 123 -7.67 -12.48 11.23
C ARG A 123 -8.98 -12.44 12.03
N LYS A 124 -9.88 -11.50 11.69
CA LYS A 124 -11.07 -11.21 12.48
C LYS A 124 -12.23 -12.18 12.21
N ASP A 125 -12.45 -12.53 10.94
CA ASP A 125 -13.69 -13.16 10.51
C ASP A 125 -13.45 -14.50 9.78
N PHE A 126 -12.59 -14.54 8.76
CA PHE A 126 -12.44 -15.75 7.94
C PHE A 126 -11.69 -16.89 8.63
N SER A 127 -10.76 -16.63 9.54
CA SER A 127 -10.02 -17.69 10.26
C SER A 127 -10.68 -18.15 11.55
N ARG A 128 -11.79 -17.51 11.95
CA ARG A 128 -12.42 -17.73 13.26
C ARG A 128 -13.79 -18.37 13.12
N SER A 129 -14.05 -19.35 14.00
CA SER A 129 -15.38 -19.93 14.11
C SER A 129 -16.27 -19.02 14.97
N GLN A 130 -17.57 -18.98 14.67
CA GLN A 130 -18.51 -18.05 15.32
C GLN A 130 -18.61 -18.23 16.85
N SER A 131 -18.34 -19.45 17.35
CA SER A 131 -18.40 -19.78 18.78
C SER A 131 -17.05 -19.69 19.49
N GLN A 132 -15.95 -19.50 18.76
CA GLN A 132 -14.60 -19.48 19.34
C GLN A 132 -13.93 -18.12 19.16
N SER A 133 -13.38 -17.61 20.26
CA SER A 133 -12.69 -16.32 20.26
C SER A 133 -11.19 -16.41 19.95
N THR A 134 -10.69 -17.61 19.65
CA THR A 134 -9.25 -17.83 19.41
C THR A 134 -8.86 -17.32 18.02
N GLU A 135 -7.89 -16.41 17.98
CA GLU A 135 -7.29 -15.93 16.72
C GLU A 135 -6.24 -16.92 16.23
N ASP A 136 -6.09 -17.04 14.90
CA ASP A 136 -4.97 -17.78 14.32
C ASP A 136 -3.63 -17.11 14.69
N VAL A 137 -2.65 -17.93 15.08
CA VAL A 137 -1.37 -17.46 15.62
C VAL A 137 -0.54 -16.67 14.62
N ASP A 138 -0.60 -17.01 13.33
CA ASP A 138 0.16 -16.35 12.29
C ASP A 138 -0.57 -15.07 11.85
N LEU A 139 -1.88 -15.14 11.65
CA LEU A 139 -2.69 -13.98 11.24
C LEU A 139 -2.73 -12.89 12.32
N LYS A 140 -2.67 -13.27 13.60
CA LYS A 140 -2.53 -12.36 14.73
C LYS A 140 -1.26 -11.49 14.63
N VAL A 141 -0.19 -12.01 14.04
CA VAL A 141 1.08 -11.29 13.84
C VAL A 141 1.13 -10.62 12.46
N ALA A 142 0.58 -11.26 11.43
CA ALA A 142 0.58 -10.73 10.07
C ALA A 142 -0.20 -9.42 9.94
N GLU A 143 -1.39 -9.31 10.52
CA GLU A 143 -2.23 -8.12 10.36
C GLU A 143 -1.58 -6.83 10.90
N PRO A 144 -1.02 -6.78 12.13
CA PRO A 144 -0.33 -5.59 12.60
C PRO A 144 0.87 -5.21 11.73
N LEU A 145 1.61 -6.19 11.19
CA LEU A 145 2.74 -5.94 10.29
C LEU A 145 2.30 -5.31 8.97
N MET A 146 1.16 -5.74 8.41
CA MET A 146 0.58 -5.09 7.22
C MET A 146 0.07 -3.68 7.51
N HIS A 147 -0.37 -3.41 8.73
CA HIS A 147 -0.81 -2.08 9.18
C HIS A 147 0.34 -1.16 9.61
N PHE A 148 1.60 -1.60 9.51
CA PHE A 148 2.76 -0.75 9.77
C PHE A 148 2.82 0.45 8.81
N ASP A 149 3.46 1.55 9.23
CA ASP A 149 3.55 2.81 8.49
C ASP A 149 4.05 2.60 7.05
N ASN A 150 3.45 3.31 6.09
CA ASN A 150 3.76 3.29 4.65
C ASN A 150 5.02 4.09 4.31
N ASN A 151 5.48 4.99 5.19
CA ASN A 151 6.55 5.96 4.88
C ASN A 151 7.79 5.85 5.79
N SER A 152 8.01 4.68 6.41
CA SER A 152 9.18 4.47 7.26
C SER A 152 10.36 3.96 6.44
N TRP A 153 11.42 4.77 6.33
CA TRP A 153 12.59 4.47 5.51
C TRP A 153 13.61 3.55 6.20
N LEU A 154 13.95 3.82 7.47
CA LEU A 154 15.15 3.24 8.08
C LEU A 154 14.87 2.06 9.02
N LEU A 155 14.47 2.29 10.27
CA LEU A 155 14.34 1.23 11.28
C LEU A 155 13.15 1.47 12.23
N PRO A 156 12.14 0.57 12.23
CA PRO A 156 11.91 -0.48 11.23
C PRO A 156 11.48 0.11 9.87
N SER A 157 11.98 -0.45 8.77
CA SER A 157 11.57 -0.02 7.42
C SER A 157 10.21 -0.63 7.04
N SER A 158 9.41 0.09 6.27
CA SER A 158 8.10 -0.37 5.79
C SER A 158 8.20 -1.70 5.03
N GLU A 159 9.14 -1.77 4.08
CA GLU A 159 9.41 -2.98 3.31
C GLU A 159 9.81 -4.16 4.20
N GLY A 160 10.61 -3.92 5.24
CA GLY A 160 11.04 -4.94 6.19
C GLY A 160 9.88 -5.53 6.99
N GLU A 161 8.98 -4.68 7.49
CA GLU A 161 7.80 -5.11 8.23
C GLU A 161 6.80 -5.86 7.33
N TYR A 162 6.59 -5.40 6.09
CA TYR A 162 5.73 -6.09 5.12
C TYR A 162 6.30 -7.45 4.70
N LYS A 163 7.62 -7.58 4.51
CA LYS A 163 8.29 -8.87 4.28
C LYS A 163 8.09 -9.84 5.45
N LYS A 164 8.14 -9.35 6.70
CA LYS A 164 7.82 -10.16 7.88
C LYS A 164 6.35 -10.59 7.86
N GLY A 165 5.42 -9.68 7.57
CA GLY A 165 4.00 -10.00 7.47
C GLY A 165 3.73 -11.07 6.41
N LEU A 166 4.38 -10.96 5.25
CA LEU A 166 4.29 -11.92 4.15
C LEU A 166 4.78 -13.32 4.56
N LYS A 167 5.84 -13.39 5.39
CA LYS A 167 6.31 -14.67 5.95
C LYS A 167 5.25 -15.34 6.83
N TYR A 168 4.53 -14.58 7.66
CA TYR A 168 3.45 -15.13 8.47
C TYR A 168 2.23 -15.53 7.63
N LEU A 169 1.89 -14.79 6.58
CA LEU A 169 0.84 -15.20 5.65
C LEU A 169 1.18 -16.53 4.96
N ARG A 170 2.43 -16.72 4.52
CA ARG A 170 2.90 -17.99 3.95
C ARG A 170 2.87 -19.13 4.98
N ALA A 171 3.24 -18.86 6.23
CA ALA A 171 3.14 -19.84 7.31
C ALA A 171 1.68 -20.29 7.55
N TYR A 172 0.75 -19.33 7.58
CA TYR A 172 -0.68 -19.61 7.65
C TYR A 172 -1.17 -20.45 6.46
N GLU A 173 -0.75 -20.11 5.24
CA GLU A 173 -1.10 -20.85 4.02
C GLU A 173 -0.64 -22.31 4.09
N VAL A 174 0.61 -22.55 4.48
CA VAL A 174 1.16 -23.91 4.64
C VAL A 174 0.36 -24.71 5.66
N ARG A 175 -0.01 -24.11 6.79
CA ARG A 175 -0.83 -24.79 7.82
C ARG A 175 -2.26 -25.03 7.34
N LEU A 176 -2.83 -24.10 6.57
CA LEU A 176 -4.19 -24.22 6.03
C LEU A 176 -4.30 -25.38 5.02
N THR A 177 -3.24 -25.64 4.26
CA THR A 177 -3.24 -26.66 3.21
C THR A 177 -2.76 -28.03 3.69
N ASP A 178 -2.11 -28.12 4.86
CA ASP A 178 -1.63 -29.36 5.47
C ASP A 178 -2.78 -30.16 6.14
N PRO A 179 -3.16 -31.34 5.60
CA PRO A 179 -4.24 -32.16 6.18
C PRO A 179 -3.95 -32.68 7.59
N GLN A 180 -2.68 -32.69 8.01
CA GLN A 180 -2.27 -33.13 9.35
C GLN A 180 -2.37 -32.00 10.38
N GLN A 181 -2.51 -30.74 9.95
CA GLN A 181 -2.61 -29.57 10.84
C GLN A 181 -4.01 -28.97 10.84
N GLN A 182 -4.80 -29.33 11.85
CA GLN A 182 -6.19 -28.85 11.97
C GLN A 182 -6.32 -27.48 12.65
N ASN A 183 -5.20 -26.85 13.04
CA ASN A 183 -5.17 -25.63 13.84
C ASN A 183 -5.20 -24.32 13.01
N ALA A 184 -5.19 -24.42 11.67
CA ALA A 184 -5.48 -23.32 10.76
C ALA A 184 -6.76 -23.65 9.99
N GLN A 185 -7.72 -22.74 9.99
CA GLN A 185 -9.03 -22.96 9.37
C GLN A 185 -9.45 -21.72 8.60
N PHE A 186 -10.16 -21.92 7.49
CA PHE A 186 -10.82 -20.85 6.74
C PHE A 186 -12.32 -21.15 6.61
N TYR A 187 -13.14 -20.28 7.19
CA TYR A 187 -14.60 -20.39 7.20
C TYR A 187 -15.20 -19.54 6.07
N ALA A 188 -15.51 -20.18 4.94
CA ALA A 188 -16.16 -19.57 3.78
C ALA A 188 -17.67 -19.32 4.01
N ARG A 189 -17.99 -18.47 5.00
CA ARG A 189 -19.36 -18.12 5.37
C ARG A 189 -19.80 -16.84 4.67
N ALA A 190 -21.10 -16.75 4.35
CA ALA A 190 -21.66 -15.60 3.65
C ALA A 190 -21.66 -14.31 4.49
N ASP A 191 -21.81 -14.42 5.82
CA ASP A 191 -21.74 -13.28 6.74
C ASP A 191 -20.33 -12.68 6.79
N ASN A 192 -19.28 -13.51 6.81
CA ASN A 192 -17.88 -13.08 6.71
C ASN A 192 -17.63 -12.34 5.39
N LEU A 193 -18.06 -12.93 4.26
CA LEU A 193 -17.91 -12.31 2.94
C LEU A 193 -18.66 -10.98 2.83
N ARG A 194 -19.90 -10.92 3.32
CA ARG A 194 -20.69 -9.68 3.37
C ARG A 194 -20.00 -8.61 4.21
N GLY A 195 -19.43 -8.98 5.37
CA GLY A 195 -18.68 -8.05 6.22
C GLY A 195 -17.52 -7.40 5.47
N TRP A 196 -16.68 -8.22 4.83
CA TRP A 196 -15.57 -7.71 4.02
C TRP A 196 -16.04 -6.85 2.83
N LEU A 197 -17.09 -7.27 2.12
CA LEU A 197 -17.66 -6.47 1.01
C LEU A 197 -18.25 -5.14 1.47
N ALA A 198 -18.79 -5.05 2.69
CA ALA A 198 -19.27 -3.80 3.26
C ALA A 198 -18.12 -2.82 3.53
N ASP A 199 -16.98 -3.32 4.04
CA ASP A 199 -15.77 -2.52 4.22
C ASP A 199 -15.23 -2.00 2.86
N VAL A 200 -15.18 -2.87 1.85
CA VAL A 200 -14.79 -2.50 0.47
C VAL A 200 -15.74 -1.43 -0.09
N SER A 201 -17.05 -1.62 0.05
CA SER A 201 -18.08 -0.66 -0.40
C SER A 201 -17.88 0.72 0.23
N THR A 202 -17.68 0.77 1.55
CA THR A 202 -17.43 2.01 2.29
C THR A 202 -16.21 2.75 1.75
N ARG A 203 -15.12 2.03 1.47
CA ARG A 203 -13.90 2.61 0.92
C ARG A 203 -14.07 3.13 -0.49
N LEU A 204 -14.72 2.37 -1.37
CA LEU A 204 -15.03 2.81 -2.73
C LEU A 204 -15.93 4.05 -2.73
N GLY A 205 -16.90 4.12 -1.81
CA GLY A 205 -17.72 5.31 -1.59
C GLY A 205 -16.86 6.52 -1.21
N SER A 206 -15.92 6.36 -0.27
CA SER A 206 -15.01 7.44 0.12
C SER A 206 -14.09 7.91 -1.02
N LEU A 207 -13.60 6.98 -1.86
CA LEU A 207 -12.78 7.30 -3.03
C LEU A 207 -13.59 8.04 -4.08
N SER A 208 -14.80 7.57 -4.40
CA SER A 208 -15.72 8.24 -5.33
C SER A 208 -16.04 9.67 -4.87
N GLN A 209 -16.24 9.87 -3.57
CA GLN A 209 -16.50 11.20 -3.00
C GLN A 209 -15.28 12.13 -3.15
N ARG A 210 -14.08 11.62 -2.90
CA ARG A 210 -12.83 12.40 -3.06
C ARG A 210 -12.55 12.75 -4.52
N LEU A 211 -12.77 11.80 -5.43
CA LEU A 211 -12.62 12.03 -6.87
C LEU A 211 -13.62 13.08 -7.37
N SER A 212 -14.89 12.98 -6.96
CA SER A 212 -15.91 13.98 -7.31
C SER A 212 -15.59 15.37 -6.76
N ALA A 213 -15.04 15.44 -5.54
CA ALA A 213 -14.60 16.70 -4.93
C ALA A 213 -13.38 17.32 -5.64
N SER A 214 -12.48 16.50 -6.20
CA SER A 214 -11.31 16.99 -6.96
C SER A 214 -11.69 17.77 -8.24
N VAL A 215 -12.92 17.57 -8.74
CA VAL A 215 -13.47 18.28 -9.91
C VAL A 215 -14.13 19.63 -9.50
N GLY A 216 -14.08 20.02 -8.22
CA GLY A 216 -14.58 21.31 -7.74
C GLY A 216 -16.10 21.43 -7.63
N GLN A 217 -16.80 20.32 -7.35
CA GLN A 217 -18.24 20.36 -7.13
C GLN A 217 -18.57 20.86 -5.72
N LYS A 218 -19.38 21.93 -5.62
CA LYS A 218 -20.07 22.34 -4.39
C LYS A 218 -20.92 21.15 -3.89
N ARG A 219 -20.55 20.57 -2.75
CA ARG A 219 -21.25 19.42 -2.18
C ARG A 219 -22.32 19.91 -1.21
N VAL A 220 -23.56 19.47 -1.39
CA VAL A 220 -24.58 19.48 -0.33
C VAL A 220 -24.23 18.36 0.65
N ASN A 221 -24.13 18.67 1.95
CA ASN A 221 -23.81 17.69 2.98
C ASN A 221 -24.85 16.55 3.01
N THR A 222 -24.45 15.37 2.55
CA THR A 222 -25.28 14.15 2.50
C THR A 222 -24.89 13.13 3.58
N ASP A 223 -24.13 13.53 4.60
CA ASP A 223 -23.57 12.60 5.58
C ASP A 223 -24.64 11.85 6.41
N LEU A 224 -25.90 12.31 6.38
CA LEU A 224 -27.08 11.67 6.98
C LEU A 224 -28.20 11.44 5.95
N ALA A 225 -27.91 11.54 4.65
CA ALA A 225 -28.93 11.46 3.62
C ALA A 225 -29.55 10.06 3.57
N GLY A 226 -30.85 9.96 3.89
CA GLY A 226 -31.61 8.70 3.90
C GLY A 226 -31.83 8.09 5.28
N GLU A 227 -31.29 8.66 6.36
CA GLU A 227 -31.46 8.15 7.72
C GLU A 227 -32.15 9.19 8.62
N SER A 228 -33.41 8.96 8.98
CA SER A 228 -34.22 9.89 9.78
C SER A 228 -33.75 10.03 11.24
N ASP A 229 -33.04 9.04 11.75
CA ASP A 229 -32.63 8.96 13.17
C ASP A 229 -31.12 9.14 13.41
N ALA A 230 -30.33 9.33 12.36
CA ALA A 230 -28.89 9.44 12.48
C ALA A 230 -28.46 10.82 13.01
N ARG A 231 -27.51 10.84 13.96
CA ARG A 231 -27.04 12.06 14.63
C ARG A 231 -25.53 12.21 14.49
N GLN A 232 -25.05 13.40 14.14
CA GLN A 232 -23.62 13.75 14.14
C GLN A 232 -23.21 14.37 15.47
N SER A 233 -21.95 14.15 15.88
CA SER A 233 -21.37 14.71 17.12
C SER A 233 -21.21 16.23 17.07
N THR A 234 -21.13 16.81 15.88
CA THR A 234 -20.96 18.25 15.63
C THR A 234 -21.78 18.66 14.41
N SER A 235 -22.32 19.89 14.42
CA SER A 235 -23.03 20.43 13.26
C SER A 235 -22.03 20.77 12.13
N ASN A 236 -22.09 20.02 11.04
CA ASN A 236 -21.30 20.32 9.84
C ASN A 236 -22.07 21.30 8.94
N SER A 237 -21.37 22.17 8.20
CA SER A 237 -21.98 23.08 7.22
C SER A 237 -22.78 22.30 6.16
N ALA A 238 -23.93 22.85 5.75
CA ALA A 238 -24.82 22.25 4.75
C ALA A 238 -24.20 22.21 3.34
N GLU A 239 -23.20 23.05 3.09
CA GLU A 239 -22.41 23.08 1.87
C GLU A 239 -20.93 22.99 2.26
N LEU A 240 -20.23 21.97 1.77
CA LEU A 240 -18.79 21.79 1.99
C LEU A 240 -18.07 21.94 0.65
N GLU A 241 -17.27 23.00 0.51
CA GLU A 241 -16.32 23.16 -0.58
C GLU A 241 -15.05 22.36 -0.23
N VAL A 242 -15.00 21.10 -0.63
CA VAL A 242 -13.86 20.22 -0.38
C VAL A 242 -12.90 20.34 -1.56
N LYS A 243 -11.79 21.09 -1.39
CA LYS A 243 -10.67 21.06 -2.32
C LYS A 243 -9.61 20.08 -1.83
N THR A 244 -9.01 19.33 -2.75
CA THR A 244 -7.80 18.56 -2.45
C THR A 244 -6.62 19.53 -2.29
N GLY A 245 -5.85 19.40 -1.21
CA GLY A 245 -4.81 20.36 -0.80
C GLY A 245 -3.56 20.47 -1.68
N TRP A 246 -3.65 20.08 -2.94
CA TRP A 246 -2.60 20.26 -3.95
C TRP A 246 -3.01 21.24 -5.08
N MET A 247 -4.14 21.94 -4.93
CA MET A 247 -4.47 23.15 -5.70
C MET A 247 -4.43 24.39 -4.81
#